data_AF-A0A5B0X7D6-F1
#
_entry.id   AF-A0A5B0X7D6-F1
#
_cell.length_a   1.000
_cell.length_b   1.000
_cell.length_c   1.000
_cell.angle_alpha   90.00
_cell.angle_beta   90.00
_cell.angle_gamma   90.00
#
_symmetry.space_group_name_H-M   'P 1'
#
loop_
_entity.id
_entity.type
_entity.pdbx_description
1 polymer ?
#
loop_
_entity_poly.entity_id
_entity_poly.type
_entity_poly.pdbx_seq_one_letter_code
_entity_poly.pdbx_strand_id
1 'polypeptide(L)'
;MINKLRLPNIIIKGLVLSAFLYASQSLAEGGFGINATRIIFLQDKTETTVSVRNTTTNIPYLVTTKITRTVDGNGKAPFYVSPPLFRLDPKGTNVLRILGDTSKLPTDRESVFYFNASAIPSSNPPGQRFESAKIGGGITYAIGNTIKLFYRPTGLVGTPEQAYKALRFTHAAGGIQVSNNSPYHISFTQIKVDGVPVKFSESHPQMLAPFSTHVYPAQNSQNKKKVEWAVINDLGGGDNFDGTIQ
;
A
#
# COMPACT_ATOMS: atom_id res chain seq x y z
N MET A 1 -34.99 4.33 -60.76
CA MET A 1 -35.45 3.35 -59.75
C MET A 1 -34.23 2.89 -58.95
N ILE A 2 -34.04 3.36 -57.72
CA ILE A 2 -32.99 2.86 -56.82
C ILE A 2 -33.69 2.11 -55.70
N ASN A 3 -33.53 0.78 -55.69
CA ASN A 3 -34.19 -0.14 -54.78
C ASN A 3 -33.53 -0.02 -53.39
N LYS A 4 -34.25 0.48 -52.38
CA LYS A 4 -33.73 0.57 -51.00
C LYS A 4 -33.69 -0.83 -50.39
N LEU A 5 -32.49 -1.41 -50.30
CA LEU A 5 -32.25 -2.69 -49.62
C LEU A 5 -32.66 -2.56 -48.14
N ARG A 6 -33.79 -3.15 -47.74
CA ARG A 6 -34.21 -3.22 -46.33
C ARG A 6 -33.51 -4.40 -45.67
N LEU A 7 -32.44 -4.13 -44.93
CA LEU A 7 -31.78 -5.14 -44.09
C LEU A 7 -32.73 -5.60 -42.97
N PRO A 8 -32.85 -6.92 -42.72
CA PRO A 8 -33.72 -7.44 -41.66
C PRO A 8 -33.23 -6.98 -40.27
N ASN A 9 -34.18 -6.64 -39.40
CA ASN A 9 -33.91 -6.12 -38.05
C ASN A 9 -32.98 -6.98 -37.19
N ILE A 10 -32.86 -8.28 -37.48
CA ILE A 10 -31.95 -9.22 -36.80
C ILE A 10 -30.48 -8.89 -37.14
N ILE A 11 -30.18 -8.55 -38.40
CA ILE A 11 -28.83 -8.15 -38.82
C ILE A 11 -28.45 -6.80 -38.21
N ILE A 12 -29.40 -5.85 -38.15
CA ILE A 12 -29.19 -4.54 -37.53
C ILE A 12 -28.94 -4.69 -36.01
N LYS A 13 -29.71 -5.54 -35.31
CA LYS A 13 -29.52 -5.81 -33.88
C LYS A 13 -28.20 -6.52 -33.58
N GLY A 14 -27.78 -7.47 -34.41
CA GLY A 14 -26.47 -8.14 -34.29
C GLY A 14 -25.29 -7.19 -34.52
N LEU A 15 -25.42 -6.26 -35.48
CA LEU A 15 -24.41 -5.23 -35.75
C LEU A 15 -24.29 -4.22 -34.59
N VAL A 16 -25.41 -3.85 -33.97
CA VAL A 16 -25.41 -2.95 -32.79
C VAL A 16 -24.81 -3.64 -31.57
N LEU A 17 -25.10 -4.92 -31.34
CA LEU A 17 -24.55 -5.69 -30.20
C LEU A 17 -23.03 -5.91 -30.33
N SER A 18 -22.54 -6.18 -31.55
CA SER A 18 -21.10 -6.30 -31.82
C SER A 18 -20.37 -4.95 -31.68
N ALA A 19 -20.94 -3.84 -32.16
CA ALA A 19 -20.37 -2.51 -31.96
C ALA A 19 -20.26 -2.12 -30.46
N PHE A 20 -21.22 -2.54 -29.63
CA PHE A 20 -21.20 -2.30 -28.18
C PHE A 20 -20.12 -3.12 -27.45
N LEU A 21 -19.83 -4.34 -27.93
CA LEU A 21 -18.75 -5.20 -27.41
C LEU A 21 -17.34 -4.69 -27.78
N TYR A 22 -17.17 -4.00 -28.91
CA TYR A 22 -15.89 -3.37 -29.28
C TYR A 22 -15.63 -2.04 -28.55
N ALA A 23 -16.69 -1.31 -28.15
CA ALA A 23 -16.58 -0.01 -27.49
C ALA A 23 -16.18 -0.08 -26.01
N SER A 24 -16.14 -1.27 -25.40
CA SER A 24 -15.89 -1.47 -23.96
C SER A 24 -14.46 -1.88 -23.61
N GLN A 25 -13.53 -1.85 -24.57
CA GLN A 25 -12.11 -2.01 -24.28
C GLN A 25 -11.55 -0.72 -23.69
N SER A 26 -11.79 -0.49 -22.39
CA SER A 26 -11.07 0.54 -21.64
C SER A 26 -9.58 0.21 -21.71
N LEU A 27 -8.81 0.95 -22.50
CA LEU A 27 -7.37 0.92 -22.44
C LEU A 27 -6.98 1.45 -21.06
N ALA A 28 -6.70 0.55 -20.12
CA ALA A 28 -6.08 0.93 -18.86
C ALA A 28 -4.71 1.55 -19.22
N GLU A 29 -4.55 2.85 -18.97
CA GLU A 29 -3.34 3.62 -19.35
C GLU A 29 -2.07 3.20 -18.58
N GLY A 30 -2.15 2.16 -17.74
CA GLY A 30 -1.05 1.67 -16.93
C GLY A 30 -0.60 2.69 -15.89
N GLY A 31 0.57 2.47 -15.29
CA GLY A 31 1.14 3.37 -14.30
C GLY A 31 2.39 2.79 -13.63
N PHE A 32 2.79 3.43 -12.54
CA PHE A 32 3.90 2.99 -11.72
C PHE A 32 3.40 2.23 -10.49
N GLY A 33 4.02 1.09 -10.16
CA GLY A 33 3.62 0.29 -9.00
C GLY A 33 4.76 -0.48 -8.37
N ILE A 34 4.59 -0.82 -7.09
CA ILE A 34 5.47 -1.73 -6.35
C ILE A 34 4.80 -3.12 -6.34
N ASN A 35 5.59 -4.19 -6.36
CA ASN A 35 5.08 -5.57 -6.30
C ASN A 35 4.65 -6.03 -4.89
N ALA A 36 4.72 -5.15 -3.89
CA ALA A 36 4.39 -5.45 -2.50
C ALA A 36 3.74 -4.22 -1.85
N THR A 37 2.91 -4.45 -0.83
CA THR A 37 2.31 -3.39 0.00
C THR A 37 3.08 -3.14 1.30
N ARG A 38 4.07 -3.99 1.58
CA ARG A 38 5.01 -3.91 2.71
C ARG A 38 6.21 -4.81 2.48
N ILE A 39 7.29 -4.56 3.21
CA ILE A 39 8.55 -5.28 3.13
C ILE A 39 8.90 -5.81 4.51
N ILE A 40 9.28 -7.08 4.61
CA ILE A 40 9.86 -7.67 5.82
C ILE A 40 11.36 -7.85 5.59
N PHE A 41 12.17 -7.20 6.41
CA PHE A 41 13.61 -7.38 6.48
C PHE A 41 13.93 -8.21 7.73
N LEU A 42 14.31 -9.47 7.52
CA LEU A 42 14.66 -10.39 8.60
C LEU A 42 16.12 -10.17 9.03
N GLN A 43 16.38 -10.23 10.34
CA GLN A 43 17.74 -10.01 10.89
C GLN A 43 18.77 -11.04 10.40
N ASP A 44 18.37 -12.27 10.09
CA ASP A 44 19.25 -13.33 9.57
C ASP A 44 19.58 -13.15 8.07
N LYS A 45 19.04 -12.12 7.42
CA LYS A 45 19.28 -11.83 6.01
C LYS A 45 20.13 -10.58 5.85
N THR A 46 21.10 -10.65 4.95
CA THR A 46 21.95 -9.52 4.56
C THR A 46 21.22 -8.55 3.63
N GLU A 47 20.27 -9.07 2.85
CA GLU A 47 19.45 -8.29 1.92
C GLU A 47 18.03 -8.84 1.78
N THR A 48 17.14 -7.98 1.30
CA THR A 48 15.81 -8.35 0.79
C THR A 48 15.57 -7.62 -0.52
N THR A 49 14.58 -8.06 -1.30
CA THR A 49 14.28 -7.48 -2.61
C THR A 49 12.86 -6.97 -2.72
N VAL A 50 12.68 -5.89 -3.46
CA VAL A 50 11.37 -5.37 -3.86
C VAL A 50 11.42 -4.96 -5.32
N SER A 51 10.34 -5.14 -6.07
CA SER A 51 10.31 -4.81 -7.49
C SER A 51 9.37 -3.64 -7.75
N VAL A 52 9.78 -2.78 -8.66
CA VAL A 52 8.93 -1.74 -9.22
C VAL A 52 8.64 -2.02 -10.68
N ARG A 53 7.45 -1.63 -11.13
CA ARG A 53 7.00 -1.84 -12.51
C ARG A 53 6.41 -0.58 -13.10
N ASN A 54 6.61 -0.45 -14.40
CA ASN A 54 5.95 0.52 -15.26
C ASN A 54 5.01 -0.24 -16.18
N THR A 55 3.71 -0.11 -16.01
CA THR A 55 2.71 -0.78 -16.85
C THR A 55 2.20 0.12 -17.99
N THR A 56 2.71 1.35 -18.12
CA THR A 56 2.39 2.22 -19.25
C THR A 56 2.98 1.65 -20.54
N THR A 57 2.41 2.05 -21.67
CA THR A 57 2.82 1.57 -23.00
C THR A 57 3.87 2.45 -23.67
N ASN A 58 3.99 3.71 -23.27
CA ASN A 58 4.78 4.73 -23.96
C ASN A 58 5.49 5.76 -23.05
N ILE A 59 5.26 5.75 -21.73
CA ILE A 59 5.84 6.74 -20.81
C ILE A 59 7.00 6.10 -20.03
N PRO A 60 8.27 6.48 -20.29
CA PRO A 60 9.36 6.11 -19.41
C PRO A 60 9.34 6.94 -18.13
N TYR A 61 9.79 6.34 -17.02
CA TYR A 61 9.93 7.00 -15.73
C TYR A 61 11.40 7.11 -15.31
N LEU A 62 11.78 8.24 -14.72
CA LEU A 62 12.93 8.31 -13.83
C LEU A 62 12.46 7.92 -12.42
N VAL A 63 12.97 6.82 -11.90
CA VAL A 63 12.57 6.27 -10.60
C VAL A 63 13.63 6.61 -9.56
N THR A 64 13.21 7.24 -8.47
CA THR A 64 14.02 7.48 -7.27
C THR A 64 13.55 6.56 -6.15
N THR A 65 14.47 6.02 -5.36
CA THR A 65 14.13 5.14 -4.23
C THR A 65 14.90 5.55 -2.97
N LYS A 66 14.23 5.52 -1.82
CA LYS A 66 14.84 5.83 -0.51
C LYS A 66 14.13 5.10 0.63
N ILE A 67 14.85 4.84 1.72
CA ILE A 67 14.27 4.31 2.96
C ILE A 67 14.40 5.36 4.05
N THR A 68 13.30 5.62 4.75
CA THR A 68 13.17 6.71 5.71
C THR A 68 12.61 6.20 7.04
N ARG A 69 12.87 6.95 8.13
CA ARG A 69 12.37 6.58 9.46
C ARG A 69 10.86 6.80 9.57
N THR A 70 10.36 7.88 8.95
CA THR A 70 8.98 8.31 9.06
C THR A 70 8.28 8.26 7.70
N VAL A 71 6.95 8.20 7.74
CA VAL A 71 6.07 8.02 6.56
C VAL A 71 6.07 9.22 5.61
N ASP A 72 6.33 10.41 6.14
CA ASP A 72 6.51 11.66 5.38
C ASP A 72 7.81 11.71 4.57
N GLY A 73 8.60 10.63 4.59
CA GLY A 73 9.83 10.53 3.83
C GLY A 73 11.04 11.20 4.49
N ASN A 74 10.97 11.41 5.82
CA ASN A 74 12.03 12.04 6.62
C ASN A 74 12.73 11.07 7.58
N GLY A 75 13.85 11.54 8.15
CA GLY A 75 14.62 10.83 9.15
C GLY A 75 15.50 9.70 8.61
N LYS A 76 16.66 9.51 9.25
CA LYS A 76 17.64 8.51 8.86
C LYS A 76 17.18 7.11 9.24
N ALA A 77 17.24 6.19 8.28
CA ALA A 77 17.05 4.76 8.47
C ALA A 77 18.39 4.05 8.26
N PRO A 78 18.69 2.95 8.97
CA PRO A 78 19.91 2.20 8.77
C PRO A 78 19.80 1.23 7.59
N PHE A 79 19.07 1.62 6.54
CA PHE A 79 18.81 0.81 5.36
C PHE A 79 19.15 1.58 4.10
N TYR A 80 19.62 0.85 3.10
CA TYR A 80 20.02 1.36 1.80
C TYR A 80 19.26 0.59 0.72
N VAL A 81 18.86 1.27 -0.34
CA VAL A 81 18.27 0.67 -1.53
C VAL A 81 19.16 0.91 -2.74
N SER A 82 19.32 -0.13 -3.56
CA SER A 82 20.09 -0.08 -4.80
C SER A 82 19.31 -0.70 -5.97
N PRO A 83 19.28 -0.04 -7.14
CA PRO A 83 19.77 1.31 -7.41
C PRO A 83 18.87 2.41 -6.82
N PRO A 84 19.45 3.52 -6.31
CA PRO A 84 18.68 4.64 -5.73
C PRO A 84 18.03 5.54 -6.79
N LEU A 85 18.54 5.53 -8.03
CA LEU A 85 18.05 6.32 -9.15
C LEU A 85 18.27 5.55 -10.45
N PHE A 86 17.23 5.38 -11.27
CA PHE A 86 17.33 4.68 -12.55
C PHE A 86 16.19 5.03 -13.49
N ARG A 87 16.39 4.81 -14.78
CA ARG A 87 15.33 4.88 -15.79
C ARG A 87 14.56 3.56 -15.84
N LEU A 88 13.23 3.63 -15.91
CA LEU A 88 12.34 2.49 -16.07
C LEU A 88 11.48 2.69 -17.33
N ASP A 89 11.80 1.92 -18.37
CA ASP A 89 11.11 2.01 -19.66
C ASP A 89 9.66 1.45 -19.60
N PRO A 90 8.82 1.77 -20.59
CA PRO A 90 7.45 1.27 -20.67
C PRO A 90 7.39 -0.25 -20.61
N LYS A 91 6.38 -0.80 -19.93
CA LYS A 91 6.22 -2.24 -19.64
C LYS A 91 7.39 -2.87 -18.86
N GLY A 92 8.35 -2.07 -18.41
CA GLY A 92 9.55 -2.52 -17.71
C GLY A 92 9.28 -2.89 -16.26
N THR A 93 10.08 -3.80 -15.74
CA THR A 93 10.17 -4.13 -14.31
C THR A 93 11.63 -4.05 -13.89
N ASN A 94 11.89 -3.51 -12.71
CA ASN A 94 13.22 -3.51 -12.11
C ASN A 94 13.15 -4.05 -10.68
N VAL A 95 14.15 -4.86 -10.32
CA VAL A 95 14.31 -5.43 -8.98
C VAL A 95 15.30 -4.57 -8.20
N LEU A 96 14.91 -4.17 -7.00
CA LEU A 96 15.69 -3.36 -6.09
C LEU A 96 16.17 -4.23 -4.94
N ARG A 97 17.43 -4.04 -4.55
CA ARG A 97 18.02 -4.66 -3.36
C ARG A 97 17.99 -3.70 -2.20
N ILE A 98 17.57 -4.19 -1.05
CA ILE A 98 17.56 -3.47 0.21
C ILE A 98 18.56 -4.14 1.14
N LEU A 99 19.53 -3.37 1.62
CA LEU A 99 20.54 -3.78 2.57
C LEU A 99 20.36 -2.98 3.86
N GLY A 100 20.80 -3.51 5.00
CA GLY A 100 20.67 -2.80 6.28
C GLY A 100 21.80 -3.07 7.25
N ASP A 101 22.21 -2.04 7.98
CA ASP A 101 23.04 -2.17 9.19
C ASP A 101 22.12 -2.22 10.42
N THR A 102 21.71 -3.43 10.77
CA THR A 102 20.71 -3.65 11.82
C THR A 102 21.32 -3.78 13.23
N SER A 103 22.64 -3.59 13.36
CA SER A 103 23.41 -3.82 14.60
C SER A 103 22.93 -3.02 15.81
N LYS A 104 22.32 -1.85 15.57
CA LYS A 104 21.81 -0.94 16.61
C LYS A 104 20.29 -0.99 16.79
N LEU A 105 19.60 -1.89 16.09
CA LEU A 105 18.15 -2.02 16.20
C LEU A 105 17.78 -2.93 17.39
N PRO A 106 16.61 -2.70 18.02
CA PRO A 106 16.09 -3.58 19.06
C PRO A 106 16.04 -5.03 18.60
N THR A 107 16.45 -5.95 19.47
CA THR A 107 16.44 -7.40 19.19
C THR A 107 15.23 -8.10 19.80
N ASP A 108 14.47 -7.41 20.65
CA ASP A 108 13.30 -7.93 21.38
C ASP A 108 11.96 -7.62 20.71
N ARG A 109 11.96 -6.77 19.66
CA ARG A 109 10.75 -6.32 18.95
C ARG A 109 11.03 -5.87 17.54
N GLU A 110 10.00 -5.85 16.71
CA GLU A 110 10.08 -5.24 15.40
C GLU A 110 10.36 -3.74 15.46
N SER A 111 10.98 -3.22 14.40
CA SER A 111 11.09 -1.80 14.12
C SER A 111 10.47 -1.47 12.77
N VAL A 112 9.81 -0.32 12.65
CA VAL A 112 9.18 0.13 11.41
C VAL A 112 9.95 1.28 10.75
N PHE A 113 10.04 1.21 9.43
CA PHE A 113 10.63 2.17 8.50
C PHE A 113 9.73 2.26 7.26
N TYR A 114 10.10 3.11 6.31
CA TYR A 114 9.29 3.35 5.13
C TYR A 114 10.14 3.32 3.87
N PHE A 115 9.79 2.43 2.95
CA PHE A 115 10.33 2.39 1.60
C PHE A 115 9.53 3.35 0.72
N ASN A 116 10.21 4.28 0.06
CA ASN A 116 9.62 5.26 -0.82
C ASN A 116 10.17 5.04 -2.23
N ALA A 117 9.27 5.00 -3.22
CA ALA A 117 9.61 4.97 -4.62
C ALA A 117 8.82 6.06 -5.36
N SER A 118 9.51 6.99 -6.01
CA SER A 118 8.88 8.06 -6.79
C SER A 118 9.24 7.92 -8.26
N ALA A 119 8.23 7.88 -9.12
CA ALA A 119 8.35 7.83 -10.57
C ALA A 119 8.04 9.20 -11.17
N ILE A 120 9.04 9.79 -11.79
CA ILE A 120 8.97 11.09 -12.46
C ILE A 120 8.85 10.82 -13.96
N PRO A 121 7.72 11.16 -14.61
CA PRO A 121 7.58 10.93 -16.05
C PRO A 121 8.54 11.82 -16.85
N SER A 122 8.96 11.34 -18.01
CA SER A 122 9.71 12.17 -18.97
C SER A 122 8.87 13.40 -19.38
N SER A 123 9.49 14.57 -19.39
CA SER A 123 8.87 15.81 -19.90
C SER A 123 8.54 15.73 -21.39
N ASN A 124 9.23 14.85 -22.13
CA ASN A 124 9.02 14.60 -23.56
C ASN A 124 8.85 13.09 -23.80
N PRO A 125 7.60 12.56 -23.83
CA PRO A 125 7.35 11.18 -24.22
C PRO A 125 7.72 10.98 -25.71
N PRO A 126 8.41 9.88 -26.09
CA PRO A 126 8.68 9.58 -27.49
C PRO A 126 7.38 9.50 -28.29
N GLY A 127 7.25 10.29 -29.37
CA GLY A 127 6.08 10.28 -30.26
C GLY A 127 5.10 11.46 -30.10
N GLN A 128 5.27 12.33 -29.10
CA GLN A 128 4.59 13.63 -29.10
C GLN A 128 5.34 14.59 -30.02
N ARG A 129 4.84 14.77 -31.25
CA ARG A 129 5.23 15.91 -32.08
C ARG A 129 4.72 17.16 -31.37
N PHE A 130 5.62 18.08 -31.03
CA PHE A 130 5.23 19.45 -30.71
C PHE A 130 4.60 20.05 -31.98
N GLU A 131 3.28 19.93 -32.14
CA GLU A 131 2.56 20.88 -32.97
C GLU A 131 2.73 22.23 -32.30
N SER A 132 3.62 23.04 -32.87
CA SER A 132 3.71 24.49 -32.74
C SER A 132 3.38 25.03 -31.36
N ALA A 133 4.40 25.16 -30.50
CA ALA A 133 4.52 26.16 -29.45
C ALA A 133 3.18 26.71 -28.88
N LYS A 134 2.32 25.84 -28.34
CA LYS A 134 1.34 26.29 -27.36
C LYS A 134 2.09 26.47 -26.05
N ILE A 135 2.33 27.71 -25.65
CA ILE A 135 2.70 28.04 -24.27
C ILE A 135 1.47 27.69 -23.41
N GLY A 136 1.37 26.42 -23.04
CA GLY A 136 0.38 25.89 -22.12
C GLY A 136 1.12 25.42 -20.87
N GLY A 137 0.73 25.93 -19.71
CA GLY A 137 1.28 25.46 -18.44
C GLY A 137 0.91 24.00 -18.21
N GLY A 138 1.85 23.08 -18.45
CA GLY A 138 1.71 21.68 -18.13
C GLY A 138 2.11 21.43 -16.68
N ILE A 139 1.22 20.88 -15.86
CA ILE A 139 1.57 20.36 -14.54
C ILE A 139 1.95 18.89 -14.73
N THR A 140 3.21 18.55 -14.45
CA THR A 140 3.68 17.17 -14.43
C THR A 140 3.69 16.65 -13.00
N TYR A 141 2.93 15.59 -12.73
CA TYR A 141 2.89 14.94 -11.43
C TYR A 141 3.86 13.76 -11.36
N ALA A 142 4.68 13.71 -10.30
CA ALA A 142 5.42 12.51 -9.95
C ALA A 142 4.53 11.57 -9.12
N ILE A 143 4.57 10.28 -9.41
CA ILE A 143 3.82 9.26 -8.67
C ILE A 143 4.73 8.72 -7.58
N GLY A 144 4.42 9.01 -6.32
CA GLY A 144 5.15 8.49 -5.15
C GLY A 144 4.37 7.39 -4.44
N ASN A 145 5.00 6.23 -4.24
CA ASN A 145 4.48 5.14 -3.42
C ASN A 145 5.34 4.98 -2.17
N THR A 146 4.71 4.98 -1.00
CA THR A 146 5.37 4.74 0.29
C THR A 146 4.75 3.51 0.95
N ILE A 147 5.58 2.51 1.25
CA ILE A 147 5.16 1.27 1.93
C ILE A 147 6.01 1.03 3.18
N LYS A 148 5.42 0.33 4.16
CA LYS A 148 6.11 0.00 5.42
C LYS A 148 7.21 -1.03 5.15
N LEU A 149 8.37 -0.81 5.77
CA LEU A 149 9.45 -1.78 5.90
C LEU A 149 9.57 -2.15 7.38
N PHE A 150 9.34 -3.41 7.71
CA PHE A 150 9.51 -3.92 9.06
C PHE A 150 10.86 -4.64 9.16
N TYR A 151 11.69 -4.19 10.09
CA TYR A 151 12.81 -4.98 10.57
C TYR A 151 12.30 -5.96 11.62
N ARG A 152 12.60 -7.24 11.43
CA ARG A 152 12.18 -8.32 12.33
C ARG A 152 13.39 -9.07 12.87
N PRO A 153 13.69 -8.93 14.17
CA PRO A 153 14.70 -9.74 14.84
C PRO A 153 14.44 -11.24 14.75
N THR A 154 15.51 -12.02 14.82
CA THR A 154 15.40 -13.48 15.04
C THR A 154 15.02 -13.77 16.49
N GLY A 155 14.26 -14.83 16.73
CA GLY A 155 13.95 -15.29 18.09
C GLY A 155 12.83 -14.52 18.80
N LEU A 156 12.05 -13.70 18.08
CA LEU A 156 10.82 -13.13 18.63
C LEU A 156 9.84 -14.24 19.06
N VAL A 157 9.15 -14.01 20.17
CA VAL A 157 8.17 -14.95 20.71
C VAL A 157 6.89 -14.90 19.87
N GLY A 158 6.44 -16.08 19.43
CA GLY A 158 5.20 -16.27 18.69
C GLY A 158 5.32 -15.98 17.19
N THR A 159 4.18 -15.74 16.55
CA THR A 159 4.10 -15.35 15.13
C THR A 159 3.27 -14.07 14.97
N PRO A 160 3.38 -13.36 13.83
CA PRO A 160 2.52 -12.20 13.56
C PRO A 160 1.03 -12.56 13.63
N GLU A 161 0.63 -13.73 13.11
CA GLU A 161 -0.77 -14.18 13.17
C GLU A 161 -1.25 -14.38 14.62
N GLN A 162 -0.41 -14.98 15.47
CA GLN A 162 -0.71 -15.12 16.90
C GLN A 162 -0.82 -13.76 17.58
N ALA A 163 0.04 -12.80 17.22
CA ALA A 163 -0.03 -11.44 17.72
C ALA A 163 -1.35 -10.74 17.36
N TYR A 164 -1.85 -10.93 16.12
CA TYR A 164 -3.12 -10.35 15.68
C TYR A 164 -4.30 -10.86 16.50
N LYS A 165 -4.28 -12.16 16.85
CA LYS A 165 -5.30 -12.83 17.68
C LYS A 165 -5.20 -12.46 19.16
N ALA A 166 -3.99 -12.18 19.65
CA ALA A 166 -3.71 -11.95 21.07
C ALA A 166 -3.97 -10.50 21.53
N LEU A 167 -4.50 -9.63 20.67
CA LEU A 167 -4.91 -8.28 21.05
C LEU A 167 -5.91 -8.33 22.21
N ARG A 168 -5.70 -7.46 23.19
CA ARG A 168 -6.63 -7.30 24.32
C ARG A 168 -7.38 -5.99 24.20
N PHE A 169 -8.69 -6.07 24.41
CA PHE A 169 -9.60 -4.93 24.33
C PHE A 169 -10.22 -4.73 25.70
N THR A 170 -10.07 -3.55 26.29
CA THR A 170 -10.64 -3.22 27.61
C THR A 170 -11.36 -1.88 27.57
N HIS A 171 -12.34 -1.68 28.46
CA HIS A 171 -12.97 -0.37 28.61
C HIS A 171 -11.96 0.67 29.13
N ALA A 172 -12.06 1.89 28.61
CA ALA A 172 -11.28 3.03 29.09
C ALA A 172 -12.12 4.32 29.04
N ALA A 173 -11.65 5.34 29.75
CA ALA A 173 -12.21 6.68 29.62
C ALA A 173 -12.03 7.17 28.16
N GLY A 174 -13.12 7.61 27.53
CA GLY A 174 -13.10 8.12 26.15
C GLY A 174 -13.15 7.06 25.04
N GLY A 175 -13.10 5.75 25.36
CA GLY A 175 -13.17 4.72 24.33
C GLY A 175 -12.82 3.31 24.77
N ILE A 176 -12.27 2.53 23.84
CA ILE A 176 -11.79 1.15 24.06
C ILE A 176 -10.26 1.17 23.97
N GLN A 177 -9.60 0.70 25.02
CA GLN A 177 -8.16 0.49 25.00
C GLN A 177 -7.83 -0.81 24.28
N VAL A 178 -6.96 -0.72 23.29
CA VAL A 178 -6.42 -1.86 22.55
C VAL A 178 -4.97 -2.05 23.00
N SER A 179 -4.62 -3.26 23.42
CA SER A 179 -3.29 -3.59 23.93
C SER A 179 -2.62 -4.62 23.04
N ASN A 180 -1.44 -4.26 22.51
CA ASN A 180 -0.55 -5.15 21.80
C ASN A 180 0.60 -5.55 22.73
N ASN A 181 0.49 -6.75 23.32
CA ASN A 181 1.52 -7.29 24.20
C ASN A 181 2.58 -8.13 23.44
N SER A 182 2.53 -8.11 22.11
CA SER A 182 3.44 -8.89 21.26
C SER A 182 4.63 -8.05 20.78
N PRO A 183 5.71 -8.69 20.29
CA PRO A 183 6.85 -8.00 19.69
C PRO A 183 6.61 -7.53 18.24
N TYR A 184 5.38 -7.66 17.70
CA TYR A 184 5.06 -7.36 16.29
C TYR A 184 4.24 -6.07 16.16
N HIS A 185 4.41 -5.34 15.06
CA HIS A 185 3.52 -4.24 14.70
C HIS A 185 2.19 -4.77 14.16
N ILE A 186 1.09 -4.17 14.58
CA ILE A 186 -0.25 -4.54 14.10
C ILE A 186 -0.79 -3.38 13.28
N SER A 187 -1.00 -3.61 11.98
CA SER A 187 -1.58 -2.60 11.08
C SER A 187 -3.03 -2.92 10.81
N PHE A 188 -3.94 -2.19 11.45
CA PHE A 188 -5.36 -2.32 11.23
C PHE A 188 -5.74 -1.83 9.83
N THR A 189 -6.74 -2.44 9.21
CA THR A 189 -7.55 -1.83 8.14
C THR A 189 -8.87 -1.33 8.70
N GLN A 190 -9.34 -1.95 9.78
CA GLN A 190 -10.59 -1.59 10.43
C GLN A 190 -10.60 -2.04 11.90
N ILE A 191 -11.27 -1.25 12.74
CA ILE A 191 -11.78 -1.67 14.04
C ILE A 191 -13.26 -1.29 14.08
N LYS A 192 -14.13 -2.18 14.56
CA LYS A 192 -15.54 -1.92 14.84
C LYS A 192 -15.85 -2.29 16.29
N VAL A 193 -16.61 -1.43 16.97
CA VAL A 193 -17.06 -1.66 18.34
C VAL A 193 -18.58 -1.76 18.33
N ASP A 194 -19.11 -2.94 18.67
CA ASP A 194 -20.52 -3.33 18.46
C ASP A 194 -21.03 -2.93 17.07
N GLY A 195 -20.28 -3.27 16.01
CA GLY A 195 -20.62 -2.98 14.62
C GLY A 195 -20.38 -1.54 14.16
N VAL A 196 -20.03 -0.62 15.06
CA VAL A 196 -19.74 0.79 14.70
C VAL A 196 -18.25 0.96 14.35
N PRO A 197 -17.89 1.39 13.13
CA PRO A 197 -16.51 1.60 12.75
C PRO A 197 -15.83 2.72 13.55
N VAL A 198 -14.62 2.44 14.02
CA VAL A 198 -13.71 3.43 14.58
C VAL A 198 -13.03 4.19 13.45
N LYS A 199 -12.91 5.52 13.58
CA LYS A 199 -12.17 6.36 12.63
C LYS A 199 -10.71 6.48 13.07
N PHE A 200 -9.78 6.19 12.16
CA PHE A 200 -8.36 6.48 12.36
C PHE A 200 -8.05 7.95 12.07
N SER A 201 -7.07 8.49 12.78
CA SER A 201 -6.56 9.85 12.64
C SER A 201 -5.11 9.91 13.12
N GLU A 202 -4.45 11.08 13.04
CA GLU A 202 -3.11 11.26 13.62
C GLU A 202 -3.07 10.92 15.12
N SER A 203 -4.14 11.25 15.85
CA SER A 203 -4.30 10.91 17.27
C SER A 203 -4.75 9.47 17.51
N HIS A 204 -5.24 8.75 16.49
CA HIS A 204 -5.76 7.39 16.59
C HIS A 204 -5.16 6.53 15.48
N PRO A 205 -3.90 6.09 15.65
CA PRO A 205 -3.12 5.56 14.56
C PRO A 205 -3.70 4.22 14.08
N GLN A 206 -3.63 4.02 12.76
CA GLN A 206 -4.00 2.76 12.13
C GLN A 206 -3.01 1.62 12.44
N MET A 207 -1.82 1.93 12.98
CA MET A 207 -0.81 0.95 13.34
C MET A 207 -0.46 1.04 14.82
N LEU A 208 -0.55 -0.09 15.51
CA LEU A 208 -0.18 -0.23 16.92
C LEU A 208 1.22 -0.85 17.02
N ALA A 209 2.10 -0.20 17.78
CA ALA A 209 3.49 -0.62 17.95
C ALA A 209 3.60 -1.86 18.87
N PRO A 210 4.71 -2.61 18.80
CA PRO A 210 5.01 -3.67 19.76
C PRO A 210 4.96 -3.17 21.20
N PHE A 211 4.40 -3.99 22.10
CA PHE A 211 4.31 -3.70 23.54
C PHE A 211 3.69 -2.33 23.87
N SER A 212 2.70 -1.91 23.10
CA SER A 212 2.03 -0.63 23.27
C SER A 212 0.52 -0.78 23.39
N THR A 213 -0.10 0.24 23.95
CA THR A 213 -1.55 0.34 24.06
C THR A 213 -2.02 1.67 23.46
N HIS A 214 -3.27 1.69 23.01
CA HIS A 214 -3.90 2.91 22.52
C HIS A 214 -5.40 2.90 22.77
N VAL A 215 -5.98 4.06 23.11
CA VAL A 215 -7.43 4.20 23.32
C VAL A 215 -8.07 4.70 22.04
N TYR A 216 -8.92 3.87 21.43
CA TYR A 216 -9.69 4.24 20.25
C TYR A 216 -11.08 4.73 20.64
N PRO A 217 -11.59 5.82 20.01
CA PRO A 217 -12.81 6.48 20.43
C PRO A 217 -14.03 5.59 20.20
N ALA A 218 -14.84 5.45 21.24
CA ALA A 218 -16.11 4.73 21.19
C ALA A 218 -17.13 5.38 22.13
N GLN A 219 -18.29 5.76 21.59
CA GLN A 219 -19.38 6.33 22.38
C GLN A 219 -19.99 5.27 23.30
N ASN A 220 -20.32 5.66 24.54
CA ASN A 220 -20.86 4.78 25.57
C ASN A 220 -20.00 3.51 25.76
N SER A 221 -18.67 3.68 25.80
CA SER A 221 -17.69 2.57 25.78
C SER A 221 -17.97 1.50 26.84
N GLN A 222 -18.38 1.89 28.04
CA GLN A 222 -18.68 0.98 29.17
C GLN A 222 -19.77 -0.07 28.88
N ASN A 223 -20.67 0.20 27.93
CA ASN A 223 -21.73 -0.73 27.55
C ASN A 223 -21.35 -1.61 26.36
N LYS A 224 -20.18 -1.38 25.76
CA LYS A 224 -19.72 -2.10 24.57
C LYS A 224 -19.19 -3.47 24.93
N LYS A 225 -19.54 -4.48 24.14
CA LYS A 225 -19.25 -5.89 24.46
C LYS A 225 -18.42 -6.58 23.40
N LYS A 226 -18.62 -6.24 22.13
CA LYS A 226 -17.98 -6.90 21.00
C LYS A 226 -17.05 -5.95 20.27
N VAL A 227 -15.98 -6.52 19.76
CA VAL A 227 -15.05 -5.85 18.86
C VAL A 227 -14.76 -6.75 17.67
N GLU A 228 -14.72 -6.15 16.50
CA GLU A 228 -14.28 -6.80 15.27
C GLU A 228 -13.10 -5.98 14.75
N TRP A 229 -12.04 -6.63 14.27
CA TRP A 229 -10.91 -5.94 13.69
C TRP A 229 -10.38 -6.67 12.48
N ALA A 230 -9.84 -5.90 11.56
CA ALA A 230 -9.17 -6.40 10.37
C ALA A 230 -7.76 -5.83 10.33
N VAL A 231 -6.79 -6.65 9.92
CA VAL A 231 -5.37 -6.29 9.86
C VAL A 231 -4.80 -6.64 8.50
N ILE A 232 -3.70 -5.98 8.15
CA ILE A 232 -2.86 -6.38 7.02
C ILE A 232 -1.79 -7.33 7.54
N ASN A 233 -1.63 -8.50 6.92
CA ASN A 233 -0.59 -9.49 7.24
C ASN A 233 0.71 -9.26 6.45
N ASP A 234 1.73 -10.08 6.68
CA ASP A 234 3.05 -9.91 6.06
C ASP A 234 3.03 -10.01 4.53
N LEU A 235 2.07 -10.76 3.96
CA LEU A 235 1.89 -10.91 2.52
C LEU A 235 1.10 -9.75 1.89
N GLY A 236 0.65 -8.79 2.71
CA GLY A 236 -0.17 -7.68 2.26
C GLY A 236 -1.66 -8.03 2.10
N GLY A 237 -2.08 -9.22 2.50
CA GLY A 237 -3.48 -9.65 2.56
C GLY A 237 -4.18 -9.14 3.81
N GLY A 238 -5.52 -9.13 3.79
CA GLY A 238 -6.35 -8.75 4.93
C GLY A 238 -6.83 -9.96 5.71
N ASP A 239 -6.64 -9.96 7.02
CA ASP A 239 -7.16 -10.98 7.94
C ASP A 239 -8.17 -10.33 8.90
N ASN A 240 -9.29 -11.03 9.14
CA ASN A 240 -10.40 -10.55 9.98
C ASN A 240 -10.50 -11.37 11.26
N PHE A 241 -10.86 -10.69 12.35
CA PHE A 241 -10.97 -11.26 13.68
C PHE A 241 -12.12 -10.60 14.45
N ASP A 242 -12.60 -11.29 15.47
CA ASP A 242 -13.59 -10.80 16.42
C ASP A 242 -13.26 -11.26 17.84
N GLY A 243 -13.85 -10.56 18.82
CA GLY A 243 -13.60 -10.83 20.22
C GLY A 243 -14.51 -10.01 21.14
N THR A 244 -14.30 -10.20 22.43
CA THR A 244 -15.04 -9.49 23.47
C THR A 244 -14.18 -8.42 24.14
N ILE A 245 -14.84 -7.37 24.61
CA ILE A 245 -14.23 -6.32 25.41
C ILE A 245 -14.29 -6.76 26.87
N GLN A 246 -13.13 -6.70 27.55
CA GLN A 246 -12.95 -7.09 28.95
C GLN A 246 -13.11 -5.92 29.91
#